data_AF-K3WNY6-F1
#
_entry.id   AF-K3WNY6-F1
#
_cell.length_a   1.000
_cell.length_b   1.000
_cell.length_c   1.000
_cell.angle_alpha   90.00
_cell.angle_beta   90.00
_cell.angle_gamma   90.00
#
_symmetry.space_group_name_H-M   'P 1'
#
loop_
_entity.id
_entity.type
_entity.pdbx_description
1 polymer ?
#
loop_
_entity_poly.entity_id
_entity_poly.type
_entity_poly.pdbx_seq_one_letter_code
_entity_poly.pdbx_strand_id
1 'polypeptide(L)'
;MQDKWNDQLESYLKKWHAASRETTTFPEVTEEYILQPKQTDGSSCGVMLIGQVYFLLREEYTFQRQVSTADYVQVMRLRILWLILCKSIVENPAGVDVEKTNLEL
;
A
#
# COMPACT_ATOMS: atom_id res chain seq x y z
N MET A 1 -15.62 15.05 -4.60
CA MET A 1 -14.81 14.24 -3.66
C MET A 1 -15.50 14.22 -2.30
N GLN A 2 -16.04 15.36 -1.86
CA GLN A 2 -16.87 15.50 -0.65
C GLN A 2 -17.93 14.41 -0.45
N ASP A 3 -18.73 14.09 -1.48
CA ASP A 3 -19.79 13.08 -1.34
C ASP A 3 -19.22 11.67 -1.06
N LYS A 4 -18.10 11.31 -1.70
CA LYS A 4 -17.41 10.04 -1.42
C LYS A 4 -16.77 10.02 -0.03
N TRP A 5 -16.29 11.16 0.44
CA TRP A 5 -15.75 11.31 1.77
C TRP A 5 -16.85 11.14 2.84
N ASN A 6 -17.87 12.00 2.80
CA ASN A 6 -18.96 12.05 3.78
C ASN A 6 -19.79 10.75 3.78
N ASP A 7 -20.22 10.28 2.60
CA ASP A 7 -21.24 9.24 2.51
C ASP A 7 -20.66 7.82 2.57
N GLN A 8 -19.35 7.66 2.38
CA GLN A 8 -18.69 6.35 2.36
C GLN A 8 -17.61 6.25 3.43
N LEU A 9 -16.51 6.98 3.26
CA LEU A 9 -15.32 6.77 4.08
C LEU A 9 -15.52 7.25 5.53
N GLU A 10 -16.06 8.45 5.74
CA GLU A 10 -16.29 8.98 7.08
C GLU A 10 -17.30 8.13 7.86
N SER A 11 -18.40 7.73 7.21
CA SER A 11 -19.41 6.83 7.79
C SER A 11 -18.80 5.49 8.19
N TYR A 12 -17.92 4.92 7.35
CA TYR A 12 -17.19 3.70 7.67
C TYR A 12 -16.26 3.89 8.88
N LEU A 13 -15.45 4.95 8.88
CA LEU A 13 -14.48 5.23 9.95
C LEU A 13 -15.19 5.44 11.30
N LYS A 14 -16.32 6.15 11.33
CA LYS A 14 -17.14 6.32 12.53
C LYS A 14 -17.65 4.99 13.10
N LYS A 15 -18.12 4.08 12.22
CA LYS A 15 -18.56 2.73 12.63
C LYS A 15 -17.40 1.90 13.16
N TRP A 16 -16.24 1.97 12.50
CA TRP A 16 -15.04 1.27 12.92
C TRP A 16 -14.55 1.76 14.29
N HIS A 17 -14.51 3.08 14.50
CA HIS A 17 -14.16 3.71 15.79
C HIS A 17 -15.09 3.29 16.93
N ALA A 18 -16.40 3.26 16.69
CA ALA A 18 -17.35 2.79 17.69
C ALA A 18 -17.14 1.31 18.04
N ALA A 19 -16.70 0.50 17.07
CA ALA A 19 -16.45 -0.93 17.26
C ALA A 19 -15.09 -1.23 17.91
N SER A 20 -14.07 -0.38 17.71
CA SER A 20 -12.71 -0.55 18.26
C SER A 20 -12.62 -0.36 19.78
N ARG A 21 -13.76 -0.08 20.45
CA ARG A 21 -13.89 0.15 21.90
C ARG A 21 -13.09 1.36 22.40
N GLU A 22 -12.90 2.37 21.56
CA GLU A 22 -12.36 3.64 22.01
C GLU A 22 -13.43 4.37 22.85
N THR A 23 -13.07 4.74 24.07
CA THR A 23 -13.92 5.53 24.98
C THR A 23 -13.94 7.02 24.59
N THR A 24 -13.15 7.41 23.60
CA THR A 24 -13.01 8.76 23.08
C THR A 24 -14.03 9.03 21.99
N THR A 25 -14.38 10.30 21.82
CA THR A 25 -15.19 10.75 20.68
C THR A 25 -14.41 10.58 19.38
N PHE A 26 -15.12 10.28 18.29
CA PHE A 26 -14.50 10.24 16.96
C PHE A 26 -13.75 11.57 16.71
N PRO A 27 -12.47 11.53 16.33
CA PRO A 27 -11.66 12.74 16.18
C PRO A 27 -12.16 13.61 15.03
N GLU A 28 -11.88 14.91 15.10
CA GLU A 28 -12.04 15.78 13.96
C GLU A 28 -11.06 15.36 12.85
N VAL A 29 -11.58 15.07 11.66
CA VAL A 29 -10.76 14.69 10.52
C VAL A 29 -10.58 15.91 9.62
N THR A 30 -9.33 16.29 9.42
CA THR A 30 -8.95 17.34 8.48
C THR A 30 -8.56 16.72 7.14
N GLU A 31 -9.08 17.29 6.06
CA GLU A 31 -8.68 16.90 4.71
C GLU A 31 -7.35 17.59 4.38
N GLU A 32 -6.29 16.80 4.25
CA GLU A 32 -4.99 17.30 3.78
C GLU A 32 -4.69 16.72 2.40
N TYR A 33 -4.47 17.62 1.43
CA TYR A 33 -4.07 17.23 0.09
C TYR A 33 -2.59 16.85 0.07
N ILE A 34 -2.32 15.59 -0.22
CA ILE A 34 -0.95 15.12 -0.48
C ILE A 34 -0.50 15.64 -1.85
N LEU A 35 0.28 16.73 -1.83
CA LEU A 35 0.75 17.38 -3.06
C LEU A 35 1.87 16.62 -3.77
N GLN A 36 2.58 15.75 -3.04
CA GLN A 36 3.73 14.99 -3.53
C GLN A 36 3.81 13.61 -2.85
N PRO A 37 4.29 12.57 -3.55
CA PRO A 37 4.83 12.62 -4.91
C PRO A 37 3.73 12.61 -5.99
N LYS A 38 3.84 13.48 -7.00
CA LYS A 38 2.85 13.59 -8.08
C LYS A 38 3.04 12.49 -9.13
N GLN A 39 2.02 11.64 -9.30
CA GLN A 39 2.00 10.62 -10.35
C GLN A 39 2.23 11.25 -11.74
N THR A 40 3.20 10.71 -12.48
CA THR A 40 3.64 11.22 -13.79
C THR A 40 2.84 10.69 -14.97
N ASP A 41 1.98 9.68 -14.74
CA ASP A 41 1.20 8.99 -15.77
C ASP A 41 -0.25 8.74 -15.28
N GLY A 42 -1.06 8.00 -16.05
CA GLY A 42 -2.43 7.61 -15.66
C GLY A 42 -2.59 6.21 -15.06
N SER A 43 -1.53 5.41 -14.96
CA SER A 43 -1.60 3.97 -14.69
C SER A 43 -0.77 3.50 -13.48
N SER A 44 -0.10 4.41 -12.80
CA SER A 44 0.80 4.11 -11.68
C SER A 44 0.21 4.42 -10.30
N CYS A 45 -1.06 4.81 -10.21
CA CYS A 45 -1.74 5.16 -8.95
C CYS A 45 -1.62 4.07 -7.87
N GLY A 46 -1.82 2.80 -8.22
CA GLY A 46 -1.71 1.69 -7.26
C GLY A 46 -0.30 1.51 -6.71
N VAL A 47 0.73 1.65 -7.56
CA VAL A 47 2.14 1.54 -7.14
C VAL A 47 2.52 2.70 -6.22
N MET A 48 2.06 3.90 -6.56
CA MET A 48 2.28 5.11 -5.77
C MET A 48 1.63 4.99 -4.38
N LEU A 49 0.40 4.45 -4.30
CA LEU A 49 -0.28 4.18 -3.04
C LEU A 49 0.47 3.18 -2.16
N ILE A 50 0.95 2.07 -2.75
CA ILE A 50 1.75 1.08 -2.02
C ILE A 50 3.04 1.72 -1.48
N GLY A 51 3.73 2.53 -2.30
CA GLY A 51 4.89 3.30 -1.87
C GLY A 51 4.55 4.21 -0.69
N GLN A 52 3.51 5.03 -0.81
CA GLN A 52 3.10 5.97 0.25
C GLN A 52 2.82 5.26 1.57
N VAL A 53 2.07 4.16 1.55
CA VAL A 53 1.77 3.36 2.75
C VAL A 53 3.04 2.74 3.32
N TYR A 54 3.91 2.17 2.49
CA TYR A 54 5.19 1.59 2.92
C TYR A 54 6.05 2.61 3.69
N PHE A 55 6.17 3.83 3.16
CA PHE A 55 6.96 4.89 3.79
C PHE A 55 6.31 5.43 5.08
N LEU A 56 4.98 5.57 5.10
CA LEU A 56 4.24 5.94 6.32
C LEU A 56 4.45 4.92 7.44
N LEU A 57 4.40 3.62 7.14
CA LEU A 57 4.64 2.55 8.12
C LEU A 57 6.07 2.53 8.66
N ARG A 58 7.03 3.12 7.94
CA ARG A 58 8.43 3.24 8.38
C ARG A 58 8.75 4.59 9.01
N GLU A 59 7.73 5.43 9.20
CA GLU A 59 7.89 6.82 9.70
C GLU A 59 8.85 7.65 8.85
N GLU A 60 9.02 7.28 7.58
CA GLU A 60 9.90 7.92 6.62
C GLU A 60 9.09 8.85 5.70
N TYR A 61 8.93 10.11 6.08
CA TYR A 61 8.22 11.12 5.26
C TYR A 61 8.98 11.55 3.99
N THR A 62 10.11 10.92 3.69
CA THR A 62 10.98 11.25 2.56
C THR A 62 10.29 11.03 1.21
N PHE A 63 9.35 10.08 1.14
CA PHE A 63 8.59 9.81 -0.08
C PHE A 63 7.71 10.98 -0.51
N GLN A 64 7.14 11.72 0.45
CA GLN A 64 6.36 12.95 0.18
C GLN A 64 7.21 14.10 -0.35
N ARG A 65 8.55 14.00 -0.29
CA ARG A 65 9.48 15.03 -0.79
C ARG A 65 10.16 14.65 -2.09
N GLN A 66 10.03 13.40 -2.54
CA GLN A 66 10.66 12.94 -3.76
C GLN A 66 9.81 13.28 -4.98
N VAL A 67 10.47 13.70 -6.06
CA VAL A 67 9.85 13.74 -7.38
C VAL A 67 9.77 12.31 -7.89
N SER A 68 8.56 11.78 -8.08
CA SER A 68 8.38 10.50 -8.75
C SER A 68 8.70 10.65 -10.22
N THR A 69 9.75 9.98 -10.69
CA THR A 69 10.06 9.84 -12.11
C THR A 69 9.48 8.53 -12.65
N ALA A 70 9.33 8.40 -13.97
CA ALA A 70 8.89 7.15 -14.59
C ALA A 70 9.82 5.98 -14.21
N ASP A 71 11.15 6.19 -14.24
CA ASP A 71 12.14 5.18 -13.86
C ASP A 71 12.00 4.77 -12.40
N TYR A 72 11.76 5.73 -11.51
CA TYR A 72 11.53 5.44 -10.10
C TYR A 72 10.29 4.54 -9.89
N VAL A 73 9.22 4.81 -10.63
CA VAL A 73 8.02 3.97 -10.63
C VAL A 73 8.32 2.56 -11.15
N GLN A 74 9.15 2.41 -12.19
CA GLN A 74 9.55 1.08 -12.67
C GLN A 74 10.34 0.31 -11.61
N VAL A 75 11.26 0.96 -10.91
CA VAL A 75 11.98 0.35 -9.79
C VAL A 75 11.02 -0.07 -8.68
N MET A 76 10.02 0.74 -8.33
CA MET A 76 9.00 0.38 -7.35
C MET A 76 8.20 -0.85 -7.79
N ARG A 77 7.79 -0.92 -9.07
CA ARG A 77 7.10 -2.09 -9.63
C ARG A 77 7.94 -3.35 -9.51
N LEU A 78 9.22 -3.28 -9.85
CA LEU A 78 10.15 -4.40 -9.73
C LEU A 78 10.33 -4.85 -8.28
N ARG A 79 10.44 -3.90 -7.33
CA ARG A 79 10.52 -4.23 -5.89
C ARG A 79 9.25 -4.91 -5.38
N ILE A 80 8.08 -4.41 -5.76
CA ILE A 80 6.79 -5.04 -5.40
C ILE A 80 6.70 -6.43 -6.00
N LEU A 81 7.05 -6.60 -7.28
CA LEU A 81 7.07 -7.90 -7.95
C LEU A 81 8.01 -8.88 -7.26
N TRP A 82 9.22 -8.43 -6.90
CA TRP A 82 10.19 -9.23 -6.16
C TRP A 82 9.66 -9.64 -4.79
N LEU A 83 9.04 -8.72 -4.04
CA LEU A 83 8.41 -9.04 -2.77
C LEU A 83 7.31 -10.09 -2.94
N ILE A 84 6.47 -9.97 -3.97
CA ILE A 84 5.45 -10.97 -4.28
C ILE A 84 6.13 -12.31 -4.56
N LEU A 85 7.04 -12.39 -5.53
CA LEU A 85 7.67 -13.66 -5.92
C LEU A 85 8.45 -14.34 -4.79
N CYS A 86 9.14 -13.58 -3.96
CA CYS A 86 10.01 -14.15 -2.92
C CYS A 86 9.32 -14.37 -1.58
N LYS A 87 8.17 -13.72 -1.33
CA LYS A 87 7.42 -13.84 -0.07
C LYS A 87 6.06 -14.49 -0.24
N SER A 88 5.58 -14.70 -1.46
CA SER A 88 4.45 -15.56 -1.70
C SER A 88 4.85 -17.01 -1.42
N ILE A 89 4.11 -17.65 -0.51
CA ILE A 89 4.09 -19.11 -0.48
C ILE A 89 3.37 -19.52 -1.76
N VAL A 90 4.08 -20.20 -2.66
CA VAL A 90 3.42 -20.88 -3.78
C VAL A 90 2.65 -22.03 -3.18
N GLU A 91 1.33 -21.90 -3.02
CA GLU A 91 0.50 -23.08 -2.85
C GLU A 91 0.64 -23.90 -4.13
N ASN A 92 1.35 -25.02 -4.05
CA ASN A 92 1.38 -25.98 -5.14
C ASN A 92 -0.05 -26.51 -5.30
N PRO A 93 -0.76 -26.25 -6.42
CA PRO A 93 -2.14 -26.69 -6.59
C PRO A 93 -2.26 -28.21 -6.75
N ALA A 94 -1.15 -28.95 -6.70
CA ALA A 94 -1.16 -30.39 -6.68
C ALA A 94 -0.32 -30.86 -5.50
N GLY A 95 -0.89 -31.72 -4.65
CA GLY A 95 -0.15 -32.51 -3.67
C GLY A 95 0.80 -33.49 -4.37
N VAL A 96 1.83 -32.96 -5.02
CA VAL A 96 2.94 -33.72 -5.58
C VAL A 96 4.17 -33.32 -4.78
N ASP A 97 4.61 -34.25 -3.94
CA ASP A 97 5.91 -34.21 -3.30
C ASP A 97 6.98 -34.04 -4.39
N VAL A 98 7.53 -32.84 -4.50
CA VAL A 98 8.75 -32.62 -5.28
C VAL A 98 9.88 -33.17 -4.44
N GLU A 99 10.22 -34.44 -4.70
CA GLU A 99 11.44 -35.07 -4.21
C GLU A 99 12.61 -34.10 -4.38
N LYS A 100 13.33 -33.91 -3.27
CA LYS A 100 14.53 -33.09 -3.15
C LYS A 100 15.51 -33.45 -4.27
N THR A 101 15.48 -32.71 -5.36
CA THR A 101 16.58 -32.74 -6.31
C THR A 101 17.62 -31.76 -5.79
N ASN A 102 18.63 -32.34 -5.16
CA ASN A 102 19.86 -31.67 -4.76
C ASN A 102 20.39 -30.84 -5.95
N LEU A 103 20.33 -29.52 -5.84
CA LEU A 103 21.25 -28.64 -6.53
C LEU A 103 22.36 -28.33 -5.54
N GLU A 104 23.38 -29.20 -5.56
CA GLU A 104 24.70 -28.88 -5.03
C GLU A 104 25.24 -27.67 -5.81
N LEU A 105 25.64 -26.64 -5.06
CA LEU A 105 26.59 -25.61 -5.50
C LEU A 105 27.97 -26.02 -5.00
#